data_AF-A0AAE0FWU7-F1
#
_entry.id   AF-A0AAE0FWU7-F1
#
_cell.length_a   1.000
_cell.length_b   1.000
_cell.length_c   1.000
_cell.angle_alpha   90.00
_cell.angle_beta   90.00
_cell.angle_gamma   90.00
#
_symmetry.space_group_name_H-M   'P 1'
#
loop_
_entity.id
_entity.type
_entity.pdbx_description
1 polymer ?
#
loop_
_entity_poly.entity_id
_entity_poly.type
_entity_poly.pdbx_seq_one_letter_code
_entity_poly.pdbx_strand_id
1 'polypeptide(L)'
;CQQVSGKQAEESASHSLTRVPGVKGCQAALNEHAFEVLKQRMGVVFECFASPLNCHYEGYCSAFQDVDGPFGSRGNFFQLKGDSLEGSFEANPPFVSSVMSAMAIKMHALLKAATKRGTALSFVVVVPGWTDEPSWAIMQKSEFRRALWQVAREDHGFCDGAQHQRRDRFRASPFDTAVFVLQTAAGAAKWRATSKVERELRAAMAQAVPTPAVAQRRMKDGRGMGDLDGAGGVYKGKRKCQKNAGSESQELGAHRGHKRSKKAAACDTHEAQERSAIKARPPLATSFP
;
A
#
# COMPACT_ATOMS: atom_id res chain seq x y z
N CYS A 1 0.64 -27.18 -29.49
CA CYS A 1 1.93 -26.53 -29.14
C CYS A 1 2.01 -25.22 -29.92
N GLN A 2 1.51 -24.12 -29.36
CA GLN A 2 1.63 -22.79 -29.95
C GLN A 2 2.50 -21.95 -29.02
N GLN A 3 3.69 -21.63 -29.51
CA GLN A 3 4.62 -20.71 -28.86
C GLN A 3 3.99 -19.30 -28.91
N VAL A 4 3.36 -18.89 -27.81
CA VAL A 4 3.04 -17.48 -27.61
C VAL A 4 4.35 -16.78 -27.27
N SER A 5 4.81 -15.91 -28.17
CA SER A 5 6.05 -15.16 -27.98
C SER A 5 5.99 -14.34 -26.68
N GLY A 6 7.07 -14.36 -25.90
CA GLY A 6 7.14 -13.72 -24.57
C GLY A 6 6.75 -12.23 -24.54
N LYS A 7 6.78 -11.54 -25.68
CA LYS A 7 6.32 -10.15 -25.81
C LYS A 7 4.81 -9.97 -25.64
N GLN A 8 3.99 -10.93 -26.07
CA GLN A 8 2.52 -10.84 -25.95
C GLN A 8 2.03 -11.11 -24.51
N ALA A 9 2.75 -11.92 -23.75
CA ALA A 9 2.48 -12.13 -22.32
C ALA A 9 2.85 -10.88 -21.49
N GLU A 10 3.95 -10.22 -21.84
CA GLU A 10 4.43 -9.00 -21.19
C GLU A 10 3.51 -7.79 -21.46
N GLU A 11 2.98 -7.68 -22.68
CA GLU A 11 2.05 -6.60 -23.07
C GLU A 11 0.64 -6.80 -22.47
N SER A 12 0.22 -8.05 -22.30
CA SER A 12 -1.06 -8.42 -21.65
C SER A 12 -1.02 -8.23 -20.13
N ALA A 13 0.14 -8.48 -19.49
CA ALA A 13 0.38 -8.17 -18.08
C ALA A 13 0.46 -6.66 -17.82
N SER A 14 1.01 -5.89 -18.77
CA SER A 14 1.06 -4.43 -18.67
C SER A 14 -0.29 -3.75 -18.92
N HIS A 15 -1.19 -4.36 -19.69
CA HIS A 15 -2.57 -3.86 -19.91
C HIS A 15 -3.55 -4.19 -18.77
N SER A 16 -3.28 -5.24 -17.99
CA SER A 16 -4.10 -5.62 -16.82
C SER A 16 -3.87 -4.68 -15.62
N LEU A 17 -2.73 -3.97 -15.58
CA LEU A 17 -2.42 -2.90 -14.61
C LEU A 17 -3.27 -1.61 -14.74
N THR A 18 -4.13 -1.52 -15.76
CA THR A 18 -4.85 -0.26 -16.09
C THR A 18 -6.36 -0.27 -15.86
N ARG A 19 -6.97 -1.34 -15.31
CA ARG A 19 -8.44 -1.41 -15.19
C ARG A 19 -9.07 -0.78 -13.93
N VAL A 20 -8.30 -0.11 -13.09
CA VAL A 20 -8.84 0.87 -12.12
C VAL A 20 -8.19 2.22 -12.37
N PRO A 21 -8.89 3.19 -12.99
CA PRO A 21 -8.40 4.55 -13.10
C PRO A 21 -8.26 5.13 -11.69
N GLY A 22 -7.02 5.33 -11.21
CA GLY A 22 -6.74 6.11 -9.99
C GLY A 22 -5.89 5.44 -8.90
N VAL A 23 -5.67 4.12 -8.92
CA VAL A 23 -4.85 3.43 -7.90
C VAL A 23 -3.44 3.20 -8.44
N LYS A 24 -2.69 4.29 -8.64
CA LYS A 24 -1.29 4.20 -9.12
C LYS A 24 -0.33 4.41 -7.95
N GLY A 25 0.36 3.32 -7.58
CA GLY A 25 1.56 3.30 -6.74
C GLY A 25 1.41 3.53 -5.24
N CYS A 26 0.18 3.55 -4.70
CA CYS A 26 -0.04 3.76 -3.26
C CYS A 26 0.28 2.56 -2.34
N GLN A 27 0.54 1.37 -2.90
CA GLN A 27 0.80 0.16 -2.12
C GLN A 27 2.27 -0.27 -2.26
N ALA A 28 2.92 -0.58 -1.13
CA ALA A 28 4.30 -1.05 -1.08
C ALA A 28 4.39 -2.23 -0.11
N ALA A 29 5.14 -3.27 -0.47
CA ALA A 29 5.23 -4.50 0.31
C ALA A 29 6.28 -4.37 1.42
N LEU A 30 6.13 -5.14 2.49
CA LEU A 30 7.22 -5.34 3.46
C LEU A 30 8.47 -5.87 2.73
N ASN A 31 9.64 -5.62 3.29
CA ASN A 31 10.87 -6.23 2.78
C ASN A 31 11.01 -7.69 3.23
N GLU A 32 11.88 -8.42 2.55
CA GLU A 32 12.05 -9.86 2.72
C GLU A 32 12.46 -10.22 4.16
N HIS A 33 13.24 -9.37 4.83
CA HIS A 33 13.63 -9.57 6.22
C HIS A 33 12.43 -9.46 7.18
N ALA A 34 11.51 -8.51 6.93
CA ALA A 34 10.33 -8.36 7.75
C ALA A 34 9.38 -9.56 7.56
N PHE A 35 9.20 -10.03 6.32
CA PHE A 35 8.46 -11.26 6.05
C PHE A 35 9.09 -12.48 6.75
N GLU A 36 10.41 -12.62 6.75
CA GLU A 36 11.08 -13.73 7.44
C GLU A 36 10.84 -13.69 8.96
N VAL A 37 10.86 -12.51 9.59
CA VAL A 37 10.48 -12.36 11.01
C VAL A 37 9.02 -12.80 11.22
N LEU A 38 8.09 -12.35 10.38
CA LEU A 38 6.68 -12.74 10.49
C LEU A 38 6.49 -14.25 10.33
N LYS A 39 7.20 -14.89 9.40
CA LYS A 39 7.18 -16.33 9.21
C LYS A 39 7.73 -17.07 10.42
N GLN A 40 8.93 -16.73 10.88
CA GLN A 40 9.60 -17.42 11.98
C GLN A 40 8.94 -17.20 13.35
N ARG A 41 8.41 -16.00 13.60
CA ARG A 41 7.87 -15.63 14.92
C ARG A 41 6.37 -15.75 15.02
N MET A 42 5.66 -15.45 13.93
CA MET A 42 4.20 -15.36 13.89
C MET A 42 3.58 -16.39 12.97
N GLY A 43 4.37 -17.30 12.37
CA GLY A 43 3.89 -18.38 11.51
C GLY A 43 3.18 -17.91 10.25
N VAL A 44 3.42 -16.67 9.84
CA VAL A 44 2.80 -16.08 8.66
C VAL A 44 3.31 -16.77 7.41
N VAL A 45 2.40 -17.24 6.57
CA VAL A 45 2.72 -17.95 5.30
C VAL A 45 1.79 -17.55 4.15
N PHE A 46 1.00 -16.48 4.34
CA PHE A 46 0.00 -16.06 3.37
C PHE A 46 -0.22 -14.55 3.41
N GLU A 47 -0.34 -13.92 2.24
CA GLU A 47 -0.66 -12.49 2.09
C GLU A 47 -2.13 -12.28 1.70
N CYS A 48 -2.88 -11.51 2.49
CA CYS A 48 -4.29 -11.21 2.22
C CYS A 48 -4.46 -10.25 1.03
N PHE A 49 -3.44 -9.45 0.70
CA PHE A 49 -3.50 -8.48 -0.38
C PHE A 49 -2.16 -8.42 -1.11
N ALA A 50 -2.04 -9.16 -2.20
CA ALA A 50 -0.86 -9.13 -3.06
C ALA A 50 -1.24 -9.30 -4.54
N SER A 51 -0.21 -9.49 -5.37
CA SER A 51 -0.27 -9.78 -6.79
C SER A 51 0.88 -10.72 -7.14
N PRO A 52 0.84 -11.40 -8.30
CA PRO A 52 1.96 -12.21 -8.77
C PRO A 52 3.31 -11.45 -8.86
N LEU A 53 3.27 -10.12 -8.93
CA LEU A 53 4.45 -9.28 -9.10
C LEU A 53 5.10 -8.83 -7.77
N ASN A 54 4.41 -9.00 -6.64
CA ASN A 54 4.88 -8.52 -5.34
C ASN A 54 4.66 -9.49 -4.18
N CYS A 55 4.01 -10.64 -4.39
CA CYS A 55 3.85 -11.64 -3.34
C CYS A 55 5.21 -12.17 -2.86
N HIS A 56 5.31 -12.41 -1.57
CA HIS A 56 6.45 -13.07 -0.93
C HIS A 56 6.18 -14.56 -0.70
N TYR A 57 4.96 -14.94 -0.31
CA TYR A 57 4.57 -16.33 -0.09
C TYR A 57 3.91 -16.96 -1.31
N GLU A 58 3.92 -18.29 -1.38
CA GLU A 58 3.21 -19.04 -2.43
C GLU A 58 1.68 -18.87 -2.37
N GLY A 59 1.14 -18.62 -1.17
CA GLY A 59 -0.28 -18.37 -0.96
C GLY A 59 -0.56 -16.88 -0.80
N TYR A 60 -1.40 -16.33 -1.67
CA TYR A 60 -1.86 -14.96 -1.52
C TYR A 60 -3.27 -14.76 -2.09
N CYS A 61 -3.94 -13.70 -1.66
CA CYS A 61 -5.16 -13.18 -2.28
C CYS A 61 -4.83 -12.00 -3.19
N SER A 62 -5.55 -11.88 -4.30
CA SER A 62 -5.36 -10.80 -5.27
C SER A 62 -6.68 -10.31 -5.87
N ALA A 63 -6.63 -9.21 -6.62
CA ALA A 63 -7.81 -8.57 -7.19
C ALA A 63 -8.40 -9.32 -8.39
N PHE A 64 -7.58 -10.00 -9.21
CA PHE A 64 -7.97 -10.56 -10.49
C PHE A 64 -7.72 -12.07 -10.52
N GLN A 65 -8.62 -12.86 -9.94
CA GLN A 65 -8.43 -14.31 -9.84
C GLN A 65 -8.30 -15.01 -11.20
N ASP A 66 -9.01 -14.51 -12.21
CA ASP A 66 -8.98 -15.02 -13.58
C ASP A 66 -7.58 -14.94 -14.22
N VAL A 67 -6.81 -13.90 -13.87
CA VAL A 67 -5.46 -13.67 -14.40
C VAL A 67 -4.37 -14.18 -13.44
N ASP A 68 -4.55 -13.97 -12.14
CA ASP A 68 -3.54 -14.24 -11.12
C ASP A 68 -3.57 -15.68 -10.59
N GLY A 69 -4.67 -16.40 -10.82
CA GLY A 69 -4.88 -17.77 -10.35
C GLY A 69 -3.78 -18.75 -10.79
N PRO A 70 -3.38 -18.77 -12.08
CA PRO A 70 -2.25 -19.58 -12.56
C PRO A 70 -0.91 -19.29 -11.86
N PHE A 71 -0.77 -18.15 -11.19
CA PHE A 71 0.45 -17.73 -10.49
C PHE A 71 0.39 -17.91 -8.97
N GLY A 72 -0.66 -18.55 -8.44
CA GLY A 72 -0.79 -18.89 -7.02
C GLY A 72 -1.89 -18.14 -6.27
N SER A 73 -2.57 -17.18 -6.90
CA SER A 73 -3.66 -16.44 -6.25
C SER A 73 -4.81 -17.37 -5.81
N ARG A 74 -5.28 -17.18 -4.58
CA ARG A 74 -6.49 -17.80 -4.03
C ARG A 74 -7.73 -16.93 -4.19
N GLY A 75 -7.65 -15.91 -5.04
CA GLY A 75 -8.75 -15.00 -5.36
C GLY A 75 -8.89 -13.86 -4.37
N ASN A 76 -10.09 -13.29 -4.29
CA ASN A 76 -10.34 -12.07 -3.53
C ASN A 76 -10.47 -12.34 -2.01
N PHE A 77 -9.69 -11.64 -1.20
CA PHE A 77 -9.73 -11.73 0.27
C PHE A 77 -11.15 -11.61 0.85
N PHE A 78 -11.97 -10.70 0.33
CA PHE A 78 -13.32 -10.48 0.81
C PHE A 78 -14.25 -11.68 0.60
N GLN A 79 -13.89 -12.56 -0.34
CA GLN A 79 -14.62 -13.79 -0.67
C GLN A 79 -14.10 -15.02 0.09
N LEU A 80 -13.01 -14.91 0.88
CA LEU A 80 -12.54 -16.02 1.71
C LEU A 80 -13.64 -16.49 2.65
N LYS A 81 -13.90 -17.80 2.63
CA LYS A 81 -14.91 -18.43 3.48
C LYS A 81 -14.31 -18.74 4.84
N GLY A 82 -15.04 -18.39 5.89
CA GLY A 82 -14.56 -18.55 7.25
C GLY A 82 -14.57 -19.99 7.75
N ASP A 83 -15.38 -20.87 7.16
CA ASP A 83 -15.76 -22.17 7.74
C ASP A 83 -14.59 -23.12 7.96
N SER A 84 -13.53 -23.00 7.15
CA SER A 84 -12.31 -23.81 7.25
C SER A 84 -11.04 -22.97 7.40
N LEU A 85 -11.15 -21.65 7.62
CA LEU A 85 -9.98 -20.79 7.67
C LEU A 85 -9.25 -20.94 9.01
N GLU A 86 -7.97 -21.31 8.93
CA GLU A 86 -7.02 -21.37 10.03
C GLU A 86 -5.63 -20.96 9.53
N GLY A 87 -4.73 -20.62 10.45
CA GLY A 87 -3.38 -20.18 10.09
C GLY A 87 -3.06 -18.75 10.52
N SER A 88 -1.92 -18.25 10.06
CA SER A 88 -1.46 -16.89 10.31
C SER A 88 -1.18 -16.19 8.98
N PHE A 89 -1.70 -14.98 8.86
CA PHE A 89 -1.80 -14.24 7.61
C PHE A 89 -1.22 -12.83 7.79
N GLU A 90 -0.55 -12.32 6.77
CA GLU A 90 -0.19 -10.91 6.65
C GLU A 90 -1.30 -10.19 5.88
N ALA A 91 -1.57 -8.94 6.23
CA ALA A 91 -2.45 -8.10 5.45
C ALA A 91 -1.94 -6.67 5.36
N ASN A 92 -1.56 -6.28 4.15
CA ASN A 92 -1.23 -4.91 3.78
C ASN A 92 -2.16 -4.43 2.65
N PRO A 93 -3.39 -3.99 2.98
CA PRO A 93 -4.38 -3.62 1.96
C PRO A 93 -3.95 -2.38 1.18
N PRO A 94 -4.50 -2.15 -0.02
CA PRO A 94 -4.44 -0.83 -0.65
C PRO A 94 -4.92 0.25 0.33
N PHE A 95 -4.20 1.38 0.42
CA PHE A 95 -4.47 2.48 1.36
C PHE A 95 -5.65 3.35 0.91
N VAL A 96 -6.80 2.69 0.78
CA VAL A 96 -8.09 3.25 0.44
C VAL A 96 -9.00 2.99 1.64
N SER A 97 -9.52 4.06 2.24
CA SER A 97 -10.31 4.01 3.48
C SER A 97 -11.40 2.92 3.49
N SER A 98 -12.17 2.82 2.40
CA SER A 98 -13.23 1.83 2.26
C SER A 98 -12.71 0.39 2.22
N VAL A 99 -11.55 0.15 1.60
CA VAL A 99 -10.91 -1.17 1.52
C VAL A 99 -10.34 -1.58 2.88
N MET A 100 -9.65 -0.67 3.57
CA MET A 100 -9.11 -0.93 4.91
C MET A 100 -10.22 -1.20 5.92
N SER A 101 -11.32 -0.44 5.86
CA SER A 101 -12.49 -0.64 6.72
C SER A 101 -13.19 -1.97 6.44
N ALA A 102 -13.41 -2.30 5.16
CA ALA A 102 -13.98 -3.59 4.77
C ALA A 102 -13.08 -4.77 5.22
N MET A 103 -11.76 -4.61 5.15
CA MET A 103 -10.80 -5.61 5.61
C MET A 103 -10.94 -5.85 7.12
N ALA A 104 -10.93 -4.79 7.91
CA ALA A 104 -11.06 -4.89 9.37
C ALA A 104 -12.39 -5.58 9.77
N ILE A 105 -13.49 -5.22 9.12
CA ILE A 105 -14.81 -5.86 9.33
C ILE A 105 -14.77 -7.34 8.96
N LYS A 106 -14.20 -7.69 7.80
CA LYS A 106 -14.09 -9.07 7.33
C LYS A 106 -13.23 -9.91 8.27
N MET A 107 -12.08 -9.40 8.70
CA MET A 107 -11.20 -10.09 9.67
C MET A 107 -11.91 -10.35 10.99
N HIS A 108 -12.66 -9.37 11.52
CA HIS A 108 -13.45 -9.55 12.73
C HIS A 108 -14.47 -10.68 12.59
N ALA A 109 -15.17 -10.76 11.47
CA ALA A 109 -16.10 -11.85 11.19
C ALA A 109 -15.39 -13.22 11.10
N LEU A 110 -14.24 -13.29 10.43
CA LEU A 110 -13.42 -14.50 10.32
C LEU A 110 -12.90 -14.97 11.68
N LEU A 111 -12.41 -14.04 12.51
CA LEU A 111 -11.92 -14.32 13.86
C LEU A 111 -13.04 -14.77 14.80
N LYS A 112 -14.24 -14.18 14.70
CA LYS A 112 -15.43 -14.66 15.42
C LYS A 112 -15.80 -16.08 15.00
N ALA A 113 -15.83 -16.37 13.71
CA ALA A 113 -16.13 -17.72 13.21
C ALA A 113 -15.09 -18.74 13.68
N ALA A 114 -13.80 -18.42 13.57
CA ALA A 114 -12.71 -19.26 14.05
C ALA A 114 -12.75 -19.49 15.57
N THR A 115 -13.12 -18.46 16.34
CA THR A 115 -13.28 -18.59 17.81
C THR A 115 -14.39 -19.57 18.16
N LYS A 116 -15.54 -19.51 17.48
CA LYS A 116 -16.64 -20.49 17.69
C LYS A 116 -16.21 -21.93 17.41
N ARG A 117 -15.27 -22.13 16.49
CA ARG A 117 -14.70 -23.45 16.17
C ARG A 117 -13.51 -23.85 17.05
N GLY A 118 -13.00 -22.95 17.88
CA GLY A 118 -11.75 -23.19 18.63
C GLY A 118 -10.49 -23.23 17.76
N THR A 119 -10.51 -22.72 16.53
CA THR A 119 -9.38 -22.80 15.59
C THR A 119 -8.40 -21.65 15.77
N ALA A 120 -7.11 -21.93 15.57
CA ALA A 120 -6.04 -20.94 15.63
C ALA A 120 -6.03 -20.07 14.36
N LEU A 121 -6.39 -18.80 14.50
CA LEU A 121 -6.40 -17.83 13.41
C LEU A 121 -5.73 -16.52 13.86
N SER A 122 -4.87 -15.97 13.00
CA SER A 122 -4.06 -14.78 13.25
C SER A 122 -3.93 -13.91 12.00
N PHE A 123 -4.08 -12.60 12.17
CA PHE A 123 -3.79 -11.59 11.15
C PHE A 123 -2.77 -10.60 11.70
N VAL A 124 -1.67 -10.42 10.97
CA VAL A 124 -0.71 -9.33 11.16
C VAL A 124 -1.01 -8.28 10.10
N VAL A 125 -1.60 -7.17 10.52
CA VAL A 125 -2.13 -6.14 9.63
C VAL A 125 -1.18 -4.95 9.61
N VAL A 126 -0.71 -4.57 8.43
CA VAL A 126 0.20 -3.44 8.20
C VAL A 126 -0.57 -2.34 7.47
N VAL A 127 -0.76 -1.20 8.12
CA VAL A 127 -1.48 -0.05 7.57
C VAL A 127 -0.76 1.26 7.92
N PRO A 128 -1.02 2.37 7.21
CA PRO A 128 -0.51 3.66 7.60
C PRO A 128 -0.97 4.03 9.02
N GLY A 129 -0.15 4.82 9.72
CA GLY A 129 -0.38 5.34 11.07
C GLY A 129 -1.52 6.37 11.18
N TRP A 130 -2.51 6.31 10.29
CA TRP A 130 -3.64 7.25 10.23
C TRP A 130 -4.66 6.92 11.31
N THR A 131 -4.50 7.55 12.47
CA THR A 131 -5.28 7.24 13.68
C THR A 131 -6.76 7.66 13.60
N ASP A 132 -7.10 8.54 12.67
CA ASP A 132 -8.44 9.04 12.36
C ASP A 132 -9.22 8.15 11.39
N GLU A 133 -8.57 7.16 10.78
CA GLU A 133 -9.19 6.22 9.84
C GLU A 133 -10.19 5.27 10.55
N PRO A 134 -11.41 5.07 10.03
CA PRO A 134 -12.38 4.14 10.63
C PRO A 134 -11.84 2.72 10.87
N SER A 135 -11.00 2.19 9.97
CA SER A 135 -10.36 0.88 10.15
C SER A 135 -9.47 0.83 11.39
N TRP A 136 -8.79 1.94 11.72
CA TRP A 136 -7.99 2.04 12.94
C TRP A 136 -8.85 1.85 14.18
N ALA A 137 -9.97 2.58 14.27
CA ALA A 137 -10.89 2.50 15.40
C ALA A 137 -11.47 1.08 15.56
N ILE A 138 -11.81 0.41 14.46
CA ILE A 138 -12.31 -0.98 14.45
C ILE A 138 -11.25 -1.94 15.01
N MET A 139 -10.02 -1.89 14.49
CA MET A 139 -8.95 -2.80 14.92
C MET A 139 -8.48 -2.51 16.35
N GLN A 140 -8.37 -1.24 16.73
CA GLN A 140 -7.96 -0.82 18.06
C GLN A 140 -8.93 -1.30 19.16
N LYS A 141 -10.24 -1.24 18.88
CA LYS A 141 -11.31 -1.69 19.80
C LYS A 141 -11.63 -3.17 19.69
N SER A 142 -10.98 -3.91 18.78
CA SER A 142 -11.27 -5.34 18.57
C SER A 142 -10.89 -6.17 19.80
N GLU A 143 -11.80 -7.05 20.22
CA GLU A 143 -11.56 -8.08 21.25
C GLU A 143 -10.45 -9.08 20.86
N PHE A 144 -10.14 -9.16 19.56
CA PHE A 144 -9.08 -10.02 19.03
C PHE A 144 -7.72 -9.34 19.00
N ARG A 145 -7.63 -8.04 19.30
CA ARG A 145 -6.34 -7.34 19.32
C ARG A 145 -5.43 -7.91 20.40
N ARG A 146 -4.20 -8.25 20.02
CA ARG A 146 -3.12 -8.73 20.90
C ARG A 146 -1.97 -7.75 20.97
N ALA A 147 -1.72 -7.02 19.89
CA ALA A 147 -0.73 -5.96 19.86
C ALA A 147 -1.13 -4.84 18.89
N LEU A 148 -0.57 -3.66 19.14
CA LEU A 148 -0.48 -2.54 18.21
C LEU A 148 0.93 -1.98 18.33
N TRP A 149 1.70 -2.04 17.26
CA TRP A 149 3.05 -1.49 17.18
C TRP A 149 3.07 -0.34 16.19
N GLN A 150 3.51 0.84 16.62
CA GLN A 150 3.66 2.02 15.74
C GLN A 150 5.13 2.25 15.41
N VAL A 151 5.47 2.23 14.13
CA VAL A 151 6.82 2.44 13.61
C VAL A 151 6.87 3.81 12.94
N ALA A 152 7.76 4.68 13.43
CA ALA A 152 7.94 6.01 12.86
C ALA A 152 8.40 5.91 11.41
N ARG A 153 7.94 6.81 10.54
CA ARG A 153 8.27 6.79 9.11
C ARG A 153 9.77 6.81 8.83
N GLU A 154 10.56 7.45 9.69
CA GLU A 154 12.02 7.53 9.55
C GLU A 154 12.73 6.20 9.86
N ASP A 155 12.08 5.31 10.61
CA ASP A 155 12.68 4.05 11.09
C ASP A 155 12.46 2.87 10.14
N HIS A 156 11.79 3.07 9.00
CA HIS A 156 11.49 1.97 8.08
C HIS A 156 11.33 2.39 6.61
N GLY A 157 11.42 1.39 5.75
CA GLY A 157 11.04 1.51 4.34
C GLY A 157 10.23 0.31 3.88
N PHE A 158 9.92 0.31 2.59
CA PHE A 158 9.14 -0.74 1.93
C PHE A 158 9.74 -1.09 0.57
N CYS A 159 9.40 -2.27 0.06
CA CYS A 159 9.60 -2.64 -1.34
C CYS A 159 8.59 -1.89 -2.21
N ASP A 160 9.10 -1.19 -3.23
CA ASP A 160 8.28 -0.45 -4.18
C ASP A 160 7.35 -1.38 -4.97
N GLY A 161 6.07 -1.01 -5.12
CA GLY A 161 5.12 -1.79 -5.92
C GLY A 161 5.53 -1.94 -7.40
N ALA A 162 6.33 -1.00 -7.92
CA ALA A 162 6.94 -1.06 -9.24
C ALA A 162 8.37 -1.65 -9.20
N GLN A 163 8.74 -2.45 -8.19
CA GLN A 163 10.07 -3.08 -8.07
C GLN A 163 10.51 -3.81 -9.34
N HIS A 164 9.58 -4.40 -10.09
CA HIS A 164 9.83 -5.07 -11.36
C HIS A 164 10.31 -4.12 -12.48
N GLN A 165 10.22 -2.79 -12.29
CA GLN A 165 10.65 -1.74 -13.22
C GLN A 165 11.77 -0.85 -12.65
N ARG A 166 12.32 -1.18 -11.48
CA ARG A 166 13.25 -0.34 -10.72
C ARG A 166 14.55 -1.09 -10.40
N ARG A 167 15.68 -0.37 -10.45
CA ARG A 167 16.97 -0.90 -10.00
C ARG A 167 17.04 -0.95 -8.47
N ASP A 168 16.61 0.12 -7.82
CA ASP A 168 16.57 0.23 -6.37
C ASP A 168 15.17 -0.15 -5.87
N ARG A 169 15.07 -1.26 -5.15
CA ARG A 169 13.80 -1.87 -4.74
C ARG A 169 13.16 -1.18 -3.54
N PHE A 170 13.97 -0.62 -2.64
CA PHE A 170 13.50 -0.05 -1.39
C PHE A 170 13.23 1.45 -1.48
N ARG A 171 12.13 1.88 -0.86
CA ARG A 171 11.76 3.29 -0.66
C ARG A 171 11.56 3.58 0.82
N ALA A 172 11.89 4.80 1.25
CA ALA A 172 11.55 5.25 2.59
C ALA A 172 10.03 5.33 2.76
N SER A 173 9.53 5.14 3.99
CA SER A 173 8.11 5.31 4.24
C SER A 173 7.72 6.80 4.24
N PRO A 174 6.63 7.18 3.55
CA PRO A 174 6.10 8.55 3.63
C PRO A 174 5.32 8.81 4.93
N PHE A 175 4.85 7.76 5.60
CA PHE A 175 3.99 7.83 6.79
C PHE A 175 4.48 6.88 7.88
N ASP A 176 4.08 7.15 9.12
CA ASP A 176 4.20 6.17 10.18
C ASP A 176 3.41 4.91 9.78
N THR A 177 3.80 3.76 10.30
CA THR A 177 3.12 2.49 10.03
C THR A 177 2.62 1.92 11.34
N ALA A 178 1.37 1.45 11.34
CA ALA A 178 0.83 0.65 12.41
C ALA A 178 0.77 -0.83 12.00
N VAL A 179 1.27 -1.67 12.91
CA VAL A 179 1.17 -3.11 12.83
C VAL A 179 0.20 -3.58 13.91
N PHE A 180 -1.00 -3.98 13.51
CA PHE A 180 -1.97 -4.63 14.40
C PHE A 180 -1.78 -6.14 14.36
N VAL A 181 -1.85 -6.79 15.52
CA VAL A 181 -1.91 -8.25 15.60
C VAL A 181 -3.27 -8.66 16.15
N LEU A 182 -4.09 -9.29 15.31
CA LEU A 182 -5.47 -9.70 15.62
C LEU A 182 -5.56 -11.23 15.62
N GLN A 183 -5.93 -11.84 16.75
CA GLN A 183 -5.85 -13.30 16.91
C GLN A 183 -7.01 -13.86 17.75
N THR A 184 -7.44 -15.07 17.41
CA THR A 184 -8.25 -15.89 18.34
C THR A 184 -7.41 -16.27 19.57
N ALA A 185 -8.05 -16.78 20.63
CA ALA A 185 -7.31 -17.26 21.81
C ALA A 185 -6.30 -18.38 21.45
N ALA A 186 -6.73 -19.35 20.63
CA ALA A 186 -5.86 -20.40 20.11
C ALA A 186 -4.73 -19.85 19.22
N GLY A 187 -5.02 -18.85 18.37
CA GLY A 187 -4.01 -18.15 17.57
C GLY A 187 -2.98 -17.44 18.43
N ALA A 188 -3.41 -16.75 19.50
CA ALA A 188 -2.54 -16.04 20.41
C ALA A 188 -1.67 -16.97 21.27
N ALA A 189 -2.17 -18.16 21.61
CA ALA A 189 -1.37 -19.19 22.28
C ALA A 189 -0.26 -19.73 21.36
N LYS A 190 -0.57 -19.90 20.07
CA LYS A 190 0.36 -20.46 19.06
C LYS A 190 1.39 -19.45 18.54
N TRP A 191 0.96 -18.21 18.28
CA TRP A 191 1.77 -17.15 17.66
C TRP A 191 1.79 -15.90 18.54
N ARG A 192 2.57 -15.94 19.61
CA ARG A 192 2.52 -14.92 20.67
C ARG A 192 3.10 -13.58 20.17
N ALA A 193 2.27 -12.54 20.17
CA ALA A 193 2.69 -11.16 19.89
C ALA A 193 3.45 -10.56 21.09
N THR A 194 4.76 -10.78 21.15
CA THR A 194 5.62 -10.30 22.26
C THR A 194 6.45 -9.08 21.86
N SER A 195 6.99 -8.35 22.85
CA SER A 195 7.94 -7.25 22.64
C SER A 195 9.23 -7.69 21.93
N LYS A 196 9.62 -8.97 22.05
CA LYS A 196 10.73 -9.53 21.27
C LYS A 196 10.40 -9.56 19.78
N VAL A 197 9.19 -10.01 19.41
CA VAL A 197 8.74 -10.02 18.01
C VAL A 197 8.68 -8.61 17.46
N GLU A 198 8.12 -7.67 18.22
CA GLU A 198 8.09 -6.26 17.83
C GLU A 198 9.49 -5.71 17.52
N ARG A 199 10.45 -5.91 18.42
CA ARG A 199 11.82 -5.41 18.25
C ARG A 199 12.49 -6.00 17.01
N GLU A 200 12.34 -7.30 16.78
CA GLU A 200 12.91 -7.97 15.61
C GLU A 200 12.24 -7.50 14.32
N LEU A 201 10.92 -7.29 14.33
CA LEU A 201 10.19 -6.79 13.17
C LEU A 201 10.62 -5.36 12.82
N ARG A 202 10.73 -4.47 13.81
CA ARG A 202 11.24 -3.10 13.62
C ARG A 202 12.65 -3.10 13.02
N ALA A 203 13.56 -3.90 13.58
CA ALA A 203 14.92 -4.03 13.06
C ALA A 203 14.94 -4.55 11.62
N ALA A 204 14.04 -5.47 11.26
CA ALA A 204 13.93 -5.99 9.91
C ALA A 204 13.36 -4.95 8.92
N MET A 205 12.33 -4.20 9.32
CA MET A 205 11.74 -3.12 8.52
C MET A 205 12.74 -1.98 8.26
N ALA A 206 13.63 -1.69 9.23
CA ALA A 206 14.68 -0.68 9.09
C ALA A 206 15.70 -1.01 7.98
N GLN A 207 15.85 -2.30 7.61
CA GLN A 207 16.75 -2.70 6.52
C GLN A 207 16.27 -2.22 5.14
N ALA A 208 15.01 -1.79 5.03
CA ALA A 208 14.46 -1.20 3.83
C ALA A 208 14.59 0.34 3.78
N VAL A 209 15.24 0.97 4.77
CA VAL A 209 15.52 2.41 4.71
C VAL A 209 16.62 2.65 3.66
N PRO A 210 16.35 3.40 2.58
CA PRO A 210 17.35 3.63 1.54
C PRO A 210 18.50 4.50 2.06
N THR A 211 19.72 4.22 1.62
CA THR A 211 20.85 5.12 1.88
C THR A 211 20.64 6.47 1.18
N PRO A 212 21.25 7.57 1.66
CA PRO A 212 21.13 8.87 1.01
C PRO A 212 21.52 8.85 -0.48
N ALA A 213 22.53 8.06 -0.85
CA ALA A 213 22.95 7.90 -2.24
C ALA A 213 21.88 7.21 -3.11
N VAL A 214 21.19 6.19 -2.58
CA VAL A 214 20.08 5.52 -3.27
C VAL A 214 18.88 6.47 -3.40
N ALA A 215 18.52 7.18 -2.33
CA ALA A 215 17.45 8.16 -2.36
C ALA A 215 17.69 9.26 -3.42
N GLN A 216 18.92 9.81 -3.48
CA GLN A 216 19.29 10.80 -4.49
C GLN A 216 19.24 10.25 -5.92
N ARG A 217 19.67 8.99 -6.13
CA ARG A 217 19.60 8.33 -7.45
C ARG A 217 18.14 8.20 -7.91
N ARG A 218 17.26 7.76 -7.02
CA ARG A 218 15.83 7.63 -7.28
C ARG A 218 15.19 8.96 -7.69
N MET A 219 15.58 10.06 -7.04
CA MET A 219 15.13 11.41 -7.43
C MET A 219 15.63 11.82 -8.82
N LYS A 220 16.87 11.45 -9.19
CA LYS A 220 17.49 11.80 -10.48
C LYS A 220 16.98 10.98 -11.67
N ASP A 221 16.48 9.77 -11.46
CA ASP A 221 15.98 8.87 -12.51
C ASP A 221 14.70 9.38 -13.23
N GLY A 222 14.29 10.63 -13.03
CA GLY A 222 13.33 11.34 -13.87
C GLY A 222 11.88 10.87 -13.72
N ARG A 223 11.53 10.22 -12.60
CA ARG A 223 10.17 9.73 -12.33
C ARG A 223 9.36 10.60 -11.35
N GLY A 224 9.86 11.80 -11.03
CA GLY A 224 9.19 12.80 -10.21
C GLY A 224 9.26 12.55 -8.69
N MET A 225 8.58 13.38 -7.91
CA MET A 225 8.50 13.31 -6.44
C MET A 225 7.42 12.33 -5.93
N GLY A 226 6.90 11.45 -6.80
CA GLY A 226 5.80 10.52 -6.48
C GLY A 226 6.13 9.47 -5.40
N ASP A 227 7.37 9.44 -4.91
CA ASP A 227 7.76 8.60 -3.77
C ASP A 227 7.50 9.33 -2.44
N LEU A 228 7.45 10.68 -2.43
CA LEU A 228 7.19 11.51 -1.24
C LEU A 228 5.72 11.53 -0.83
N ASP A 229 4.81 11.46 -1.80
CA ASP A 229 3.36 11.37 -1.59
C ASP A 229 2.86 9.91 -1.52
N GLY A 230 3.79 8.95 -1.60
CA GLY A 230 3.49 7.53 -1.51
C GLY A 230 2.98 6.89 -2.80
N ALA A 231 2.85 7.63 -3.91
CA ALA A 231 2.25 7.19 -5.18
C ALA A 231 3.20 6.44 -6.14
N GLY A 232 4.39 6.03 -5.70
CA GLY A 232 5.32 5.13 -6.39
C GLY A 232 5.50 5.47 -7.87
N GLY A 233 6.31 6.48 -8.17
CA GLY A 233 6.35 7.11 -9.49
C GLY A 233 6.44 6.12 -10.68
N VAL A 234 5.61 6.29 -11.71
CA VAL A 234 5.63 5.43 -12.91
C VAL A 234 6.55 6.02 -13.97
N TYR A 235 7.27 5.15 -14.70
CA TYR A 235 8.07 5.54 -15.87
C TYR A 235 7.18 6.17 -16.94
N LYS A 236 7.28 7.49 -17.12
CA LYS A 236 6.79 8.15 -18.33
C LYS A 236 7.95 8.10 -19.33
N GLY A 237 7.83 7.26 -20.34
CA GLY A 237 8.87 7.05 -21.34
C GLY A 237 9.52 8.34 -21.82
N LYS A 238 10.83 8.30 -22.11
CA LYS A 238 11.55 9.44 -22.69
C LYS A 238 10.82 9.85 -23.98
N ARG A 239 10.13 10.99 -23.98
CA ARG A 239 9.77 11.66 -25.24
C ARG A 239 11.10 11.99 -25.92
N LYS A 240 11.46 11.23 -26.96
CA LYS A 240 12.52 11.66 -27.88
C LYS A 240 12.09 13.03 -28.38
N CYS A 241 12.82 14.07 -27.97
CA CYS A 241 12.75 15.35 -28.64
C CYS A 241 13.32 15.11 -30.03
N GLN A 242 12.45 14.89 -31.03
CA GLN A 242 12.86 14.95 -32.42
C GLN A 242 13.37 16.37 -32.65
N LYS A 243 14.69 16.54 -32.72
CA LYS A 243 15.28 17.70 -33.35
C LYS A 243 14.92 17.60 -34.82
N ASN A 244 13.85 18.26 -35.24
CA ASN A 244 13.57 18.44 -36.66
C ASN A 244 14.68 19.34 -37.23
N ALA A 245 15.62 18.72 -37.93
CA ALA A 245 16.42 19.40 -38.95
C ALA A 245 15.47 19.83 -40.07
N GLY A 246 15.61 21.08 -40.51
CA GLY A 246 14.73 21.70 -41.49
C GLY A 246 14.75 21.01 -42.86
N SER A 247 13.62 21.10 -43.55
CA SER A 247 13.60 21.20 -45.01
C SER A 247 12.46 22.14 -45.40
N GLU A 248 12.84 23.21 -46.10
CA GLU A 248 11.94 24.11 -46.80
C GLU A 248 11.22 23.32 -47.90
N SER A 249 9.92 23.55 -48.07
CA SER A 249 9.21 23.31 -49.33
C SER A 249 7.99 24.23 -49.38
N GLN A 250 7.84 24.83 -50.55
CA GLN A 250 7.03 25.99 -50.89
C GLN A 250 5.51 25.80 -50.76
N GLU A 251 4.85 26.96 -50.71
CA GLU A 251 3.42 27.23 -50.74
C GLU A 251 2.64 26.44 -51.80
N LEU A 252 1.38 26.11 -51.47
CA LEU A 252 0.20 26.32 -52.31
C LEU A 252 -1.04 26.32 -51.39
N GLY A 253 -1.75 27.46 -51.37
CA GLY A 253 -2.83 27.73 -50.42
C GLY A 253 -4.19 27.14 -50.79
N ALA A 254 -5.07 27.03 -49.79
CA ALA A 254 -6.50 27.31 -49.95
C ALA A 254 -7.16 27.54 -48.58
N HIS A 255 -7.91 28.63 -48.50
CA HIS A 255 -8.75 29.11 -47.42
C HIS A 255 -9.61 28.07 -46.70
N ARG A 256 -9.70 28.20 -45.37
CA ARG A 256 -10.97 28.47 -44.68
C ARG A 256 -10.73 28.91 -43.23
N GLY A 257 -11.12 30.16 -42.94
CA GLY A 257 -11.00 30.75 -41.63
C GLY A 257 -12.07 30.26 -40.66
N HIS A 258 -11.71 30.25 -39.38
CA HIS A 258 -12.61 30.66 -38.30
C HIS A 258 -11.79 31.26 -37.16
N LYS A 259 -12.03 32.56 -36.92
CA LYS A 259 -11.54 33.33 -35.79
C LYS A 259 -12.15 32.74 -34.50
N ARG A 260 -11.32 32.50 -33.47
CA ARG A 260 -11.77 32.64 -32.08
C ARG A 260 -10.72 33.38 -31.25
N SER A 261 -11.22 34.45 -30.65
CA SER A 261 -10.55 35.47 -29.88
C SER A 261 -10.05 34.97 -28.53
N LYS A 262 -8.95 35.58 -28.07
CA LYS A 262 -8.52 35.63 -26.67
C LYS A 262 -9.64 36.17 -25.77
N LYS A 263 -9.86 35.54 -24.61
CA LYS A 263 -10.23 36.24 -23.38
C LYS A 263 -9.83 35.42 -22.16
N ALA A 264 -9.04 36.06 -21.30
CA ALA A 264 -8.71 35.64 -19.96
C ALA A 264 -9.81 36.09 -18.97
N ALA A 265 -9.70 35.56 -17.74
CA ALA A 265 -10.34 35.97 -16.49
C ALA A 265 -11.67 35.29 -16.09
N ALA A 266 -11.63 34.53 -14.98
CA ALA A 266 -12.17 34.89 -13.65
C ALA A 266 -13.00 33.79 -12.95
N CYS A 267 -12.95 33.84 -11.61
CA CYS A 267 -13.79 33.18 -10.57
C CYS A 267 -13.55 31.69 -10.29
N ASP A 268 -13.47 31.21 -9.04
CA ASP A 268 -13.58 31.87 -7.75
C ASP A 268 -12.95 31.02 -6.64
N THR A 269 -12.42 31.74 -5.66
CA THR A 269 -11.90 31.29 -4.37
C THR A 269 -13.01 31.27 -3.32
N HIS A 270 -13.24 30.14 -2.67
CA HIS A 270 -13.88 29.96 -1.35
C HIS A 270 -13.31 28.63 -0.82
N GLU A 271 -12.79 28.42 0.38
CA GLU A 271 -12.87 29.14 1.65
C GLU A 271 -11.58 28.84 2.42
N ALA A 272 -10.83 29.89 2.72
CA ALA A 272 -9.80 29.91 3.75
C ALA A 272 -10.36 30.74 4.89
N GLN A 273 -11.13 30.13 5.80
CA GLN A 273 -11.62 30.77 7.02
C GLN A 273 -12.01 29.72 8.05
N GLU A 274 -11.02 29.18 8.77
CA GLU A 274 -11.20 28.72 10.17
C GLU A 274 -9.83 28.53 10.84
N ARG A 275 -9.10 29.65 10.97
CA ARG A 275 -7.94 29.77 11.87
C ARG A 275 -7.94 31.16 12.49
N SER A 276 -8.85 31.40 13.44
CA SER A 276 -8.61 32.34 14.55
C SER A 276 -9.76 32.29 15.57
N ALA A 277 -9.63 31.47 16.60
CA ALA A 277 -10.24 31.71 17.91
C ALA A 277 -9.65 30.71 18.93
N ILE A 278 -9.57 31.14 20.19
CA ILE A 278 -9.12 30.39 21.37
C ILE A 278 -7.61 30.50 21.65
N LYS A 279 -7.18 31.74 21.94
CA LYS A 279 -6.20 32.03 22.99
C LYS A 279 -6.95 32.67 24.16
N ALA A 280 -7.20 31.91 25.23
CA ALA A 280 -7.30 32.40 26.60
C ALA A 280 -7.47 31.19 27.54
N ARG A 281 -6.42 30.88 28.31
CA ARG A 281 -6.44 29.89 29.39
C ARG A 281 -6.06 30.65 30.67
N PRO A 282 -6.89 30.68 31.72
CA PRO A 282 -6.44 31.01 33.07
C PRO A 282 -6.12 29.73 33.87
N PRO A 283 -5.35 29.82 34.96
CA PRO A 283 -4.69 28.68 35.59
C PRO A 283 -5.58 27.94 36.61
N LEU A 284 -5.22 26.67 36.84
CA LEU A 284 -5.74 25.79 37.88
C LEU A 284 -5.15 26.15 39.26
N ALA A 285 -6.00 26.23 40.29
CA ALA A 285 -5.60 26.01 41.68
C ALA A 285 -6.79 25.49 42.54
N THR A 286 -6.62 24.24 42.99
CA THR A 286 -6.94 23.63 44.30
C THR A 286 -8.28 23.91 45.02
N SER A 287 -9.05 22.83 45.24
CA SER A 287 -9.33 22.28 46.59
C SER A 287 -10.10 20.95 46.52
N PHE A 288 -9.61 19.96 47.27
CA PHE A 288 -10.34 18.76 47.68
C PHE A 288 -11.16 19.07 48.94
N PRO A 289 -12.24 18.32 49.24
CA PRO A 289 -12.70 18.16 50.62
C PRO A 289 -11.78 17.21 51.41
#